data_AF-A0A927QMF0-F1
#
_entry.id   AF-A0A927QMF0-F1
#
_cell.length_a   1.000
_cell.length_b   1.000
_cell.length_c   1.000
_cell.angle_alpha   90.00
_cell.angle_beta   90.00
_cell.angle_gamma   90.00
#
_symmetry.space_group_name_H-M   'P 1'
#
loop_
_entity.id
_entity.type
_entity.pdbx_description
1 polymer ?
#
loop_
_entity_poly.entity_id
_entity_poly.type
_entity_poly.pdbx_seq_one_letter_code
_entity_poly.pdbx_strand_id
1 'polypeptide(L)'
;MHQRKPPPAQPFHDAERPGGPGDPVRFDHCPWLFEKEATEEQRAAQRERQRSLDGDSEVGERCYVAESAAVLPDLLRLGDDSYIAAHAYVTGTLTTGTDCTLNPFTVVRGTVSLGTGVRIGAHTSLLAFNHSMDPDRPVHRQPQTSRGITVGDDVWIGSHVVVVDGVTIGDHCVIGAGAVVTKDLPAWTVAAGNPARRIRDRREPTGPRRETGGTGAGTTGPEALARFADTARDQAADLLARCWDGDRYTDRPDVAPTVRAHCDAVEIADLLLSAAPAQLERAEHIERLTSLQDRETGLVPELGERLPPMDADGFTGEGAALYHVLSVGYALDLLGSAFPQPVRGVRDMTASQLVDRLERLPWRDGAWEAGAWIDSWATAAHWNLRHPDGAGLAPGTLEALFGWLLTRADPWTGMWGTPSRGAGRLQVVNGYYRLTRGSFAQFGVPVPHPERVVDAVLDHARDTRYFGAGRENACNVLDVAHPLWLCARQSGGPGTGGGYRSAEIRGWAEQRLTAVLARWQDGRGFGFGPGTAGPGPEPGLQGTEMWLAIVWLLADLLGRSDALGYRPRGVHRPEPAAGT
;
A
#
# COMPACT_ATOMS: atom_id res chain seq x y z
N MET A 1 -41.81 28.00 24.24
CA MET A 1 -40.79 28.96 23.74
C MET A 1 -40.55 28.64 22.27
N HIS A 2 -41.03 29.49 21.34
CA HIS A 2 -40.84 29.32 19.90
C HIS A 2 -39.37 29.55 19.51
N GLN A 3 -38.75 28.58 18.87
CA GLN A 3 -37.43 28.75 18.22
C GLN A 3 -37.61 29.49 16.89
N ARG A 4 -36.95 30.65 16.75
CA ARG A 4 -36.86 31.40 15.48
C ARG A 4 -35.80 30.76 14.59
N LYS A 5 -36.14 30.54 13.31
CA LYS A 5 -35.16 30.19 12.25
C LYS A 5 -34.16 31.34 12.03
N PRO A 6 -32.89 31.06 11.73
CA PRO A 6 -31.91 32.09 11.35
C PRO A 6 -32.19 32.64 9.94
N PRO A 7 -31.79 33.89 9.64
CA PRO A 7 -32.02 34.50 8.33
C PRO A 7 -31.09 33.92 7.24
N PRO A 8 -31.48 34.00 5.95
CA PRO A 8 -30.66 33.51 4.86
C PRO A 8 -29.44 34.41 4.64
N ALA A 9 -28.29 33.80 4.33
CA ALA A 9 -27.04 34.49 4.04
C ALA A 9 -27.14 35.29 2.72
N GLN A 10 -26.65 36.54 2.73
CA GLN A 10 -26.52 37.37 1.54
C GLN A 10 -25.37 36.87 0.64
N PRO A 11 -25.48 36.96 -0.70
CA PRO A 11 -24.39 36.62 -1.61
C PRO A 11 -23.32 37.72 -1.59
N PHE A 12 -22.04 37.33 -1.41
CA PHE A 12 -20.90 38.24 -1.48
C PHE A 12 -20.58 38.60 -2.95
N HIS A 13 -20.32 39.88 -3.21
CA HIS A 13 -19.82 40.39 -4.50
C HIS A 13 -18.41 39.84 -4.80
N ASP A 14 -18.19 39.34 -6.01
CA ASP A 14 -16.93 38.71 -6.45
C ASP A 14 -15.71 39.64 -6.51
N ALA A 15 -15.90 40.96 -6.38
CA ALA A 15 -14.84 41.96 -6.51
C ALA A 15 -13.96 42.16 -5.26
N GLU A 16 -14.33 41.62 -4.10
CA GLU A 16 -13.65 41.85 -2.81
C GLU A 16 -13.04 40.57 -2.20
N ARG A 17 -12.81 39.51 -2.99
CA ARG A 17 -12.10 38.33 -2.49
C ARG A 17 -10.58 38.63 -2.44
N PRO A 18 -9.91 38.41 -1.29
CA PRO A 18 -8.46 38.35 -1.25
C PRO A 18 -7.96 37.34 -2.30
N GLY A 19 -7.03 37.76 -3.17
CA GLY A 19 -6.49 36.98 -4.29
C GLY A 19 -7.23 37.14 -5.63
N GLY A 20 -8.23 38.03 -5.73
CA GLY A 20 -8.90 38.37 -6.99
C GLY A 20 -7.99 39.09 -8.00
N PRO A 21 -8.39 39.21 -9.29
CA PRO A 21 -7.56 39.80 -10.35
C PRO A 21 -7.09 41.26 -10.12
N GLY A 22 -7.75 41.99 -9.21
CA GLY A 22 -7.39 43.35 -8.81
C GLY A 22 -6.69 43.45 -7.45
N ASP A 23 -6.40 42.34 -6.77
CA ASP A 23 -5.73 42.34 -5.47
C ASP A 23 -4.21 42.62 -5.66
N PRO A 24 -3.67 43.70 -5.07
CA PRO A 24 -2.25 44.05 -5.19
C PRO A 24 -1.30 42.96 -4.68
N VAL A 25 -1.74 42.07 -3.78
CA VAL A 25 -0.91 40.99 -3.20
C VAL A 25 -0.94 39.71 -4.05
N ARG A 26 -1.81 39.64 -5.08
CA ARG A 26 -1.94 38.44 -5.93
C ARG A 26 -0.63 38.09 -6.64
N PHE A 27 0.03 39.07 -7.24
CA PHE A 27 1.26 38.83 -8.02
C PHE A 27 2.47 38.56 -7.13
N ASP A 28 2.47 39.03 -5.89
CA ASP A 28 3.47 38.64 -4.89
C ASP A 28 3.47 37.12 -4.69
N HIS A 29 2.30 36.49 -4.57
CA HIS A 29 2.18 35.04 -4.39
C HIS A 29 2.16 34.25 -5.70
N CYS A 30 1.75 34.88 -6.79
CA CYS A 30 1.63 34.29 -8.13
C CYS A 30 2.38 35.08 -9.22
N PRO A 31 3.71 35.28 -9.13
CA PRO A 31 4.45 36.11 -10.10
C PRO A 31 4.34 35.64 -11.56
N TRP A 32 4.15 34.33 -11.77
CA TRP A 32 4.01 33.73 -13.11
C TRP A 32 2.76 34.19 -13.89
N LEU A 33 1.82 34.87 -13.22
CA LEU A 33 0.65 35.47 -13.86
C LEU A 33 0.89 36.92 -14.28
N PHE A 34 1.92 37.59 -13.73
CA PHE A 34 2.13 39.03 -13.89
C PHE A 34 2.22 39.44 -15.36
N GLU A 35 3.03 38.73 -16.16
CA GLU A 35 3.23 39.09 -17.56
C GLU A 35 1.96 38.97 -18.41
N LYS A 36 1.01 38.12 -18.01
CA LYS A 36 -0.24 37.92 -18.76
C LYS A 36 -1.39 38.77 -18.26
N GLU A 37 -1.42 39.04 -16.95
CA GLU A 37 -2.60 39.57 -16.27
C GLU A 37 -2.41 41.00 -15.71
N ALA A 38 -1.17 41.49 -15.57
CA ALA A 38 -0.91 42.78 -14.97
C ALA A 38 -1.35 43.95 -15.86
N THR A 39 -1.99 44.94 -15.22
CA THR A 39 -2.30 46.24 -15.83
C THR A 39 -1.04 47.06 -16.05
N GLU A 40 -1.10 48.08 -16.91
CA GLU A 40 0.03 49.00 -17.12
C GLU A 40 0.46 49.73 -15.85
N GLU A 41 -0.48 50.03 -14.96
CA GLU A 41 -0.20 50.63 -13.65
C GLU A 41 0.60 49.67 -12.77
N GLN A 42 0.20 48.40 -12.69
CA GLN A 42 0.92 47.37 -11.94
C GLN A 42 2.31 47.12 -12.55
N ARG A 43 2.45 47.17 -13.87
CA ARG A 43 3.75 47.13 -14.57
C ARG A 43 4.64 48.33 -14.24
N ALA A 44 4.07 49.52 -14.15
CA ALA A 44 4.80 50.72 -13.75
C ALA A 44 5.28 50.64 -12.30
N ALA A 45 4.42 50.21 -11.37
CA ALA A 45 4.76 49.98 -9.97
C ALA A 45 5.88 48.94 -9.82
N GLN A 46 5.82 47.84 -10.58
CA GLN A 46 6.86 46.82 -10.56
C GLN A 46 8.22 47.36 -11.04
N ARG A 47 8.24 48.20 -12.09
CA ARG A 47 9.47 48.87 -12.57
C ARG A 47 10.03 49.87 -11.56
N GLU A 48 9.17 50.50 -10.76
CA GLU A 48 9.61 51.37 -9.66
C GLU A 48 10.23 50.54 -8.54
N ARG A 49 9.57 49.44 -8.13
CA ARG A 49 10.09 48.49 -7.14
C ARG A 49 11.47 47.93 -7.54
N GLN A 50 11.65 47.54 -8.79
CA GLN A 50 12.96 47.04 -9.27
C GLN A 50 14.06 48.09 -9.16
N ARG A 51 13.73 49.37 -9.40
CA ARG A 51 14.67 50.50 -9.31
C ARG A 51 14.93 50.96 -7.88
N SER A 52 14.05 50.62 -6.93
CA SER A 52 14.21 50.98 -5.52
C SER A 52 15.00 49.96 -4.70
N LEU A 53 15.44 48.85 -5.30
CA LEU A 53 16.29 47.87 -4.62
C LEU A 53 17.64 48.49 -4.27
N ASP A 54 18.04 48.32 -3.02
CA ASP A 54 19.35 48.75 -2.50
C ASP A 54 20.50 47.89 -3.07
N GLY A 55 21.74 48.26 -2.73
CA GLY A 55 22.95 47.53 -3.12
C GLY A 55 23.35 47.72 -4.58
N ASP A 56 24.31 46.92 -5.04
CA ASP A 56 24.65 46.86 -6.46
C ASP A 56 23.65 45.91 -7.17
N SER A 57 22.53 46.46 -7.62
CA SER A 57 21.39 45.69 -8.16
C SER A 57 21.14 45.96 -9.65
N GLU A 58 21.19 44.92 -10.47
CA GLU A 58 20.69 44.93 -11.85
C GLU A 58 19.61 43.85 -12.01
N VAL A 59 18.48 44.26 -12.59
CA VAL A 59 17.32 43.40 -12.82
C VAL A 59 17.02 43.36 -14.32
N GLY A 60 16.97 42.16 -14.87
CA GLY A 60 16.71 41.89 -16.28
C GLY A 60 15.28 42.17 -16.71
N GLU A 61 15.03 41.97 -18.00
CA GLU A 61 13.71 42.15 -18.60
C GLU A 61 12.69 41.15 -18.04
N ARG A 62 11.42 41.56 -18.00
CA ARG A 62 10.27 40.70 -17.59
C ARG A 62 10.45 40.02 -16.22
N CYS A 63 11.28 40.59 -15.35
CA CYS A 63 11.45 40.09 -14.00
C CYS A 63 10.32 40.54 -13.08
N TYR A 64 10.13 39.85 -11.96
CA TYR A 64 9.22 40.25 -10.89
C TYR A 64 9.88 40.13 -9.51
N VAL A 65 9.73 41.14 -8.68
CA VAL A 65 10.25 41.20 -7.31
C VAL A 65 9.10 41.64 -6.42
N ALA A 66 8.59 40.71 -5.62
CA ALA A 66 7.46 40.93 -4.73
C ALA A 66 7.72 42.07 -3.73
N GLU A 67 6.69 42.86 -3.45
CA GLU A 67 6.79 43.97 -2.50
C GLU A 67 7.01 43.45 -1.07
N SER A 68 6.35 42.34 -0.75
CA SER A 68 6.46 41.64 0.54
C SER A 68 7.76 40.87 0.74
N ALA A 69 8.64 40.79 -0.27
CA ALA A 69 9.95 40.16 -0.15
C ALA A 69 10.96 41.11 0.50
N ALA A 70 11.75 40.57 1.43
CA ALA A 70 12.87 41.26 2.06
C ALA A 70 14.14 41.03 1.21
N VAL A 71 14.36 41.90 0.23
CA VAL A 71 15.52 41.84 -0.68
C VAL A 71 16.52 42.91 -0.27
N LEU A 72 17.57 42.49 0.44
CA LEU A 72 18.62 43.35 1.00
C LEU A 72 20.01 42.84 0.57
N PRO A 73 20.33 42.85 -0.75
CA PRO A 73 21.56 42.29 -1.28
C PRO A 73 22.74 43.27 -1.11
N ASP A 74 23.95 42.73 -0.98
CA ASP A 74 25.17 43.48 -1.29
C ASP A 74 25.31 43.63 -2.82
N LEU A 75 24.99 42.54 -3.55
CA LEU A 75 24.96 42.49 -5.01
C LEU A 75 23.81 41.60 -5.48
N LEU A 76 23.01 42.12 -6.41
CA LEU A 76 21.97 41.39 -7.12
C LEU A 76 22.18 41.51 -8.63
N ARG A 77 22.23 40.36 -9.30
CA ARG A 77 22.14 40.26 -10.76
C ARG A 77 21.04 39.26 -11.07
N LEU A 78 19.84 39.76 -11.33
CA LEU A 78 18.68 38.95 -11.64
C LEU A 78 18.52 38.89 -13.16
N GLY A 79 18.82 37.76 -13.78
CA GLY A 79 18.68 37.58 -15.24
C GLY A 79 17.22 37.63 -15.71
N ASP A 80 17.01 37.86 -17.00
CA ASP A 80 15.68 38.03 -17.60
C ASP A 80 14.69 36.92 -17.22
N ASP A 81 13.39 37.21 -17.28
CA ASP A 81 12.30 36.26 -17.01
C ASP A 81 12.33 35.60 -15.62
N SER A 82 13.04 36.19 -14.66
CA SER A 82 13.20 35.64 -13.31
C SER A 82 12.30 36.32 -12.29
N TYR A 83 12.00 35.64 -11.18
CA TYR A 83 11.26 36.28 -10.09
C TYR A 83 11.69 35.91 -8.67
N ILE A 84 11.42 36.85 -7.77
CA ILE A 84 11.50 36.72 -6.32
C ILE A 84 10.09 36.94 -5.75
N ALA A 85 9.49 35.87 -5.23
CA ALA A 85 8.09 35.86 -4.79
C ALA A 85 7.91 36.30 -3.31
N ALA A 86 6.66 36.33 -2.87
CA ALA A 86 6.22 36.83 -1.57
C ALA A 86 7.05 36.30 -0.40
N HIS A 87 7.44 37.21 0.49
CA HIS A 87 8.15 36.89 1.73
C HIS A 87 9.49 36.16 1.56
N ALA A 88 10.05 36.12 0.34
CA ALA A 88 11.42 35.66 0.18
C ALA A 88 12.37 36.60 0.94
N TYR A 89 13.43 36.04 1.52
CA TYR A 89 14.45 36.77 2.25
C TYR A 89 15.81 36.58 1.57
N VAL A 90 16.34 37.64 0.95
CA VAL A 90 17.56 37.61 0.15
C VAL A 90 18.58 38.58 0.74
N THR A 91 19.76 38.08 1.11
CA THR A 91 20.89 38.88 1.63
C THR A 91 22.22 38.39 1.08
N GLY A 92 23.20 39.28 0.97
CA GLY A 92 24.51 38.96 0.40
C GLY A 92 24.51 39.08 -1.12
N THR A 93 25.14 38.12 -1.81
CA THR A 93 25.30 38.14 -3.27
C THR A 93 24.39 37.08 -3.90
N LEU A 94 23.48 37.51 -4.78
CA LEU A 94 22.71 36.63 -5.64
C LEU A 94 22.94 36.97 -7.10
N THR A 95 23.45 36.01 -7.86
CA THR A 95 23.58 36.10 -9.32
C THR A 95 22.81 34.96 -9.95
N THR A 96 21.91 35.27 -10.87
CA THR A 96 21.10 34.27 -11.59
C THR A 96 21.34 34.36 -13.09
N GLY A 97 21.19 33.22 -13.78
CA GLY A 97 20.90 33.21 -15.21
C GLY A 97 19.48 33.69 -15.51
N THR A 98 19.03 33.43 -16.73
CA THR A 98 17.66 33.70 -17.18
C THR A 98 16.68 32.68 -16.60
N ASP A 99 15.42 33.05 -16.46
CA ASP A 99 14.29 32.16 -16.15
C ASP A 99 14.45 31.43 -14.80
N CYS A 100 14.89 32.15 -13.76
CA CYS A 100 15.06 31.63 -12.40
C CYS A 100 13.89 31.99 -11.48
N THR A 101 13.49 31.07 -10.61
CA THR A 101 12.36 31.31 -9.69
C THR A 101 12.72 31.08 -8.25
N LEU A 102 12.42 32.07 -7.41
CA LEU A 102 12.44 31.99 -5.95
C LEU A 102 11.00 32.08 -5.47
N ASN A 103 10.39 30.93 -5.16
CA ASN A 103 9.00 30.87 -4.69
C ASN A 103 8.83 31.40 -3.25
N PRO A 104 7.58 31.60 -2.78
CA PRO A 104 7.34 32.25 -1.51
C PRO A 104 8.11 31.67 -0.33
N PHE A 105 8.53 32.53 0.58
CA PHE A 105 9.30 32.18 1.78
C PHE A 105 10.67 31.53 1.52
N THR A 106 11.22 31.63 0.30
CA THR A 106 12.59 31.20 0.02
C THR A 106 13.60 32.09 0.75
N VAL A 107 14.61 31.50 1.36
CA VAL A 107 15.71 32.20 2.04
C VAL A 107 16.99 32.01 1.26
N VAL A 108 17.65 33.11 0.88
CA VAL A 108 18.96 33.12 0.21
C VAL A 108 19.89 34.01 1.03
N ARG A 109 21.00 33.44 1.49
CA ARG A 109 21.98 34.15 2.32
C ARG A 109 23.39 33.78 1.93
N GLY A 110 24.28 34.78 1.87
CA GLY A 110 25.69 34.59 1.51
C GLY A 110 25.90 34.74 0.00
N THR A 111 26.89 34.04 -0.56
CA THR A 111 27.19 34.13 -2.00
C THR A 111 26.56 32.95 -2.76
N VAL A 112 25.52 33.21 -3.55
CA VAL A 112 24.80 32.19 -4.32
C VAL A 112 24.79 32.53 -5.81
N SER A 113 25.21 31.57 -6.62
CA SER A 113 25.14 31.63 -8.08
C SER A 113 24.20 30.56 -8.62
N LEU A 114 23.25 30.97 -9.44
CA LEU A 114 22.29 30.11 -10.13
C LEU A 114 22.52 30.21 -11.65
N GLY A 115 22.52 29.08 -12.33
CA GLY A 115 22.50 29.00 -13.80
C GLY A 115 21.16 29.45 -14.39
N THR A 116 20.92 29.11 -15.65
CA THR A 116 19.67 29.40 -16.37
C THR A 116 18.61 28.34 -16.08
N GLY A 117 17.35 28.75 -15.89
CA GLY A 117 16.22 27.84 -15.73
C GLY A 117 16.11 27.17 -14.36
N VAL A 118 16.68 27.77 -13.30
CA VAL A 118 16.63 27.19 -11.95
C VAL A 118 15.28 27.43 -11.29
N ARG A 119 14.63 26.36 -10.82
CA ARG A 119 13.32 26.43 -10.14
C ARG A 119 13.46 26.13 -8.66
N ILE A 120 13.23 27.11 -7.79
CA ILE A 120 13.31 26.94 -6.34
C ILE A 120 11.90 26.91 -5.75
N GLY A 121 11.53 25.80 -5.12
CA GLY A 121 10.25 25.62 -4.44
C GLY A 121 10.14 26.45 -3.16
N ALA A 122 8.90 26.69 -2.72
CA ALA A 122 8.62 27.50 -1.54
C ALA A 122 9.32 26.99 -0.27
N HIS A 123 9.60 27.89 0.67
CA HIS A 123 10.26 27.59 1.95
C HIS A 123 11.66 26.95 1.83
N THR A 124 12.34 27.09 0.70
CA THR A 124 13.70 26.58 0.52
C THR A 124 14.73 27.53 1.12
N SER A 125 15.78 27.02 1.74
CA SER A 125 16.89 27.80 2.29
C SER A 125 18.20 27.49 1.56
N LEU A 126 18.79 28.48 0.88
CA LEU A 126 20.15 28.45 0.35
C LEU A 126 21.05 29.25 1.31
N LEU A 127 21.83 28.53 2.12
CA LEU A 127 22.63 29.10 3.20
C LEU A 127 24.12 29.01 2.85
N ALA A 128 24.60 29.95 2.03
CA ALA A 128 25.99 30.07 1.58
C ALA A 128 26.87 30.81 2.61
N PHE A 129 26.70 30.48 3.89
CA PHE A 129 27.57 30.90 4.97
C PHE A 129 27.45 29.90 6.13
N ASN A 130 28.47 29.84 6.98
CA ASN A 130 28.45 29.03 8.19
C ASN A 130 29.29 29.66 9.30
N HIS A 131 29.18 29.17 10.54
CA HIS A 131 30.13 29.48 11.61
C HIS A 131 31.14 28.34 11.77
N SER A 132 32.38 28.64 12.17
CA SER A 132 33.28 27.58 12.64
C SER A 132 32.66 26.84 13.83
N MET A 133 33.04 25.58 14.02
CA MET A 133 32.62 24.72 15.13
C MET A 133 33.81 24.25 15.97
N ASP A 134 34.96 24.94 15.86
CA ASP A 134 36.17 24.59 16.60
C ASP A 134 35.91 24.62 18.12
N PRO A 135 36.45 23.66 18.90
CA PRO A 135 36.17 23.59 20.33
C PRO A 135 36.87 24.69 21.15
N ASP A 136 37.71 25.54 20.53
CA ASP A 136 38.54 26.55 21.19
C ASP A 136 37.77 27.77 21.70
N ARG A 137 36.54 28.00 21.19
CA ARG A 137 35.67 29.12 21.61
C ARG A 137 34.18 28.79 21.49
N PRO A 138 33.32 29.48 22.28
CA PRO A 138 31.86 29.31 22.16
C PRO A 138 31.33 29.69 20.77
N VAL A 139 30.28 29.00 20.31
CA VAL A 139 29.67 29.17 18.97
C VAL A 139 29.37 30.63 18.62
N HIS A 140 28.86 31.45 19.54
CA HIS A 140 28.55 32.86 19.28
C HIS A 140 29.77 33.76 19.02
N ARG A 141 31.00 33.28 19.27
CA ARG A 141 32.28 33.97 18.97
C ARG A 141 33.03 33.34 17.81
N GLN A 142 32.43 32.34 17.16
CA GLN A 142 33.04 31.67 16.03
C GLN A 142 33.01 32.59 14.82
N PRO A 143 34.12 32.69 14.05
CA PRO A 143 34.14 33.46 12.83
C PRO A 143 33.10 32.91 11.84
N GLN A 144 32.50 33.81 11.07
CA GLN A 144 31.69 33.43 9.93
C GLN A 144 32.61 33.01 8.77
N THR A 145 32.19 32.00 8.04
CA THR A 145 32.81 31.47 6.83
C THR A 145 31.78 31.51 5.70
N SER A 146 32.25 31.66 4.47
CA SER A 146 31.41 31.64 3.26
C SER A 146 32.23 31.02 2.15
N ARG A 147 31.84 29.82 1.72
CA ARG A 147 32.41 29.13 0.56
C ARG A 147 31.56 29.35 -0.70
N GLY A 148 30.32 29.77 -0.53
CA GLY A 148 29.38 30.02 -1.62
C GLY A 148 28.52 28.79 -1.95
N ILE A 149 27.43 28.98 -2.68
CA ILE A 149 26.66 27.88 -3.29
C ILE A 149 26.60 28.12 -4.79
N THR A 150 26.87 27.08 -5.58
CA THR A 150 26.78 27.13 -7.04
C THR A 150 25.73 26.13 -7.51
N VAL A 151 24.77 26.59 -8.29
CA VAL A 151 23.73 25.76 -8.92
C VAL A 151 23.84 25.93 -10.43
N GLY A 152 23.99 24.81 -11.15
CA GLY A 152 24.08 24.78 -12.61
C GLY A 152 22.76 25.06 -13.33
N ASP A 153 22.72 24.79 -14.62
CA ASP A 153 21.58 25.05 -15.50
C ASP A 153 20.46 23.99 -15.34
N ASP A 154 19.20 24.36 -15.58
CA ASP A 154 18.02 23.46 -15.59
C ASP A 154 17.87 22.61 -14.31
N VAL A 155 18.08 23.22 -13.15
CA VAL A 155 17.96 22.56 -11.84
C VAL A 155 16.59 22.80 -11.23
N TRP A 156 15.96 21.74 -10.70
CA TRP A 156 14.75 21.84 -9.88
C TRP A 156 15.05 21.54 -8.41
N ILE A 157 14.83 22.52 -7.55
CA ILE A 157 14.91 22.40 -6.09
C ILE A 157 13.49 22.39 -5.53
N GLY A 158 13.05 21.26 -4.97
CA GLY A 158 11.72 21.11 -4.38
C GLY A 158 11.51 22.01 -3.15
N SER A 159 10.25 22.13 -2.71
CA SER A 159 9.91 22.94 -1.53
C SER A 159 10.55 22.39 -0.24
N HIS A 160 10.78 23.27 0.73
CA HIS A 160 11.40 22.93 2.03
C HIS A 160 12.79 22.28 1.94
N VAL A 161 13.56 22.58 0.89
CA VAL A 161 14.95 22.11 0.78
C VAL A 161 15.89 23.03 1.56
N VAL A 162 16.97 22.48 2.12
CA VAL A 162 18.09 23.24 2.67
C VAL A 162 19.36 22.88 1.91
N VAL A 163 20.07 23.87 1.37
CA VAL A 163 21.41 23.70 0.78
C VAL A 163 22.41 24.45 1.64
N VAL A 164 23.45 23.75 2.09
CA VAL A 164 24.46 24.31 3.01
C VAL A 164 25.66 24.88 2.24
N ASP A 165 26.44 25.70 2.93
CA ASP A 165 27.59 26.42 2.39
C ASP A 165 28.64 25.52 1.71
N GLY A 166 29.14 25.96 0.57
CA GLY A 166 30.15 25.33 -0.30
C GLY A 166 29.68 24.07 -1.01
N VAL A 167 28.40 23.97 -1.31
CA VAL A 167 27.82 22.92 -2.15
C VAL A 167 27.73 23.41 -3.60
N THR A 168 28.16 22.55 -4.53
CA THR A 168 27.91 22.67 -5.97
C THR A 168 26.84 21.67 -6.41
N ILE A 169 25.75 22.14 -7.00
CA ILE A 169 24.71 21.33 -7.63
C ILE A 169 24.90 21.45 -9.15
N GLY A 170 25.29 20.35 -9.81
CA GLY A 170 25.52 20.34 -11.25
C GLY A 170 24.25 20.46 -12.08
N ASP A 171 24.42 20.66 -13.38
CA ASP A 171 23.34 20.88 -14.34
C ASP A 171 22.30 19.75 -14.31
N HIS A 172 21.05 20.09 -14.63
CA HIS A 172 19.94 19.16 -14.75
C HIS A 172 19.58 18.39 -13.47
N CYS A 173 20.06 18.80 -12.29
CA CYS A 173 19.72 18.12 -11.04
C CYS A 173 18.24 18.29 -10.64
N VAL A 174 17.71 17.30 -9.92
CA VAL A 174 16.40 17.36 -9.27
C VAL A 174 16.56 17.02 -7.79
N ILE A 175 16.22 17.97 -6.93
CA ILE A 175 16.27 17.84 -5.48
C ILE A 175 14.85 17.68 -4.94
N GLY A 176 14.57 16.52 -4.35
CA GLY A 176 13.27 16.22 -3.76
C GLY A 176 12.94 17.15 -2.58
N ALA A 177 11.65 17.43 -2.39
CA ALA A 177 11.17 18.27 -1.30
C ALA A 177 11.64 17.77 0.09
N GLY A 178 11.90 18.69 1.01
CA GLY A 178 12.35 18.38 2.37
C GLY A 178 13.80 17.91 2.50
N ALA A 179 14.59 17.93 1.42
CA ALA A 179 15.98 17.45 1.44
C ALA A 179 16.96 18.43 2.11
N VAL A 180 18.04 17.91 2.69
CA VAL A 180 19.17 18.72 3.22
C VAL A 180 20.44 18.36 2.46
N VAL A 181 20.81 19.20 1.49
CA VAL A 181 21.98 19.00 0.62
C VAL A 181 23.23 19.47 1.33
N THR A 182 24.11 18.51 1.66
CA THR A 182 25.33 18.71 2.46
C THR A 182 26.62 18.45 1.70
N LYS A 183 26.52 18.01 0.44
CA LYS A 183 27.63 17.64 -0.43
C LYS A 183 27.29 17.96 -1.87
N ASP A 184 28.31 18.13 -2.70
CA ASP A 184 28.17 18.37 -4.12
C ASP A 184 27.35 17.26 -4.80
N LEU A 185 26.55 17.65 -5.78
CA LEU A 185 25.75 16.75 -6.60
C LEU A 185 26.22 16.84 -8.05
N PRO A 186 26.69 15.73 -8.64
CA PRO A 186 27.04 15.70 -10.06
C PRO A 186 25.84 16.03 -10.95
N ALA A 187 26.09 16.55 -12.15
CA ALA A 187 25.05 16.82 -13.15
C ALA A 187 24.14 15.59 -13.37
N TRP A 188 22.88 15.86 -13.71
CA TRP A 188 21.80 14.87 -13.88
C TRP A 188 21.47 14.07 -12.62
N THR A 189 21.86 14.51 -11.43
CA THR A 189 21.53 13.79 -10.19
C THR A 189 20.08 14.04 -9.77
N VAL A 190 19.34 12.98 -9.46
CA VAL A 190 18.12 13.06 -8.64
C VAL A 190 18.49 12.71 -7.20
N ALA A 191 18.24 13.60 -6.24
CA ALA A 191 18.58 13.37 -4.84
C ALA A 191 17.44 13.77 -3.89
N ALA A 192 17.31 13.09 -2.75
CA ALA A 192 16.41 13.50 -1.67
C ALA A 192 16.90 13.02 -0.30
N GLY A 193 16.22 13.45 0.77
CA GLY A 193 16.46 13.02 2.15
C GLY A 193 17.29 14.02 2.97
N ASN A 194 17.43 13.74 4.27
CA ASN A 194 18.23 14.52 5.20
C ASN A 194 19.21 13.59 5.94
N PRO A 195 20.52 13.64 5.63
CA PRO A 195 21.14 14.39 4.53
C PRO A 195 20.79 13.80 3.15
N ALA A 196 20.80 14.65 2.11
CA ALA A 196 20.44 14.26 0.75
C ALA A 196 21.37 13.17 0.22
N ARG A 197 20.80 12.20 -0.51
CA ARG A 197 21.51 11.11 -1.17
C ARG A 197 21.05 11.01 -2.62
N ARG A 198 21.98 10.68 -3.53
CA ARG A 198 21.65 10.34 -4.92
C ARG A 198 20.71 9.13 -4.92
N ILE A 199 19.57 9.31 -5.56
CA ILE A 199 18.57 8.27 -5.81
C ILE A 199 18.86 7.59 -7.15
N ARG A 200 19.07 8.37 -8.20
CA ARG A 200 19.29 7.88 -9.58
C ARG A 200 19.87 8.97 -10.48
N ASP A 201 20.21 8.59 -11.71
CA ASP A 201 20.45 9.56 -12.80
C ASP A 201 19.11 10.06 -13.35
N ARG A 202 19.00 11.34 -13.69
CA ARG A 202 17.80 11.95 -14.28
C ARG A 202 17.55 11.40 -15.68
N ARG A 203 18.61 11.05 -16.43
CA ARG A 203 18.56 10.50 -17.79
C ARG A 203 18.19 9.01 -17.82
N GLU A 204 18.45 8.30 -16.73
CA GLU A 204 17.95 6.93 -16.60
C GLU A 204 16.43 6.97 -16.74
N PRO A 205 15.84 6.07 -17.54
CA PRO A 205 14.40 5.98 -17.66
C PRO A 205 13.83 5.89 -16.26
N THR A 206 13.06 6.90 -15.85
CA THR A 206 12.12 6.70 -14.77
C THR A 206 11.24 5.55 -15.24
N GLY A 207 11.34 4.38 -14.59
CA GLY A 207 10.26 3.41 -14.64
C GLY A 207 8.94 4.18 -14.51
N PRO A 208 7.93 3.85 -15.32
CA PRO A 208 7.00 4.80 -15.90
C PRO A 208 6.54 5.86 -14.91
N ARG A 209 6.94 7.11 -15.18
CA ARG A 209 6.46 8.30 -14.47
C ARG A 209 4.96 8.43 -14.77
N ARG A 210 4.12 8.40 -13.72
CA ARG A 210 2.69 8.71 -13.76
C ARG A 210 2.45 9.99 -14.55
N GLU A 211 1.97 9.86 -15.78
CA GLU A 211 1.23 10.92 -16.46
C GLU A 211 -0.21 10.87 -15.99
N THR A 212 -0.62 11.93 -15.31
CA THR A 212 -2.02 12.28 -15.10
C THR A 212 -2.60 12.71 -16.45
N GLY A 213 -3.46 11.87 -17.04
CA GLY A 213 -4.31 12.21 -18.16
C GLY A 213 -3.81 11.70 -19.52
N GLY A 214 -4.24 10.51 -19.91
CA GLY A 214 -4.00 9.94 -21.23
C GLY A 214 -3.86 8.43 -21.18
N THR A 215 -4.80 7.72 -21.80
CA THR A 215 -4.96 6.26 -21.85
C THR A 215 -3.67 5.46 -22.11
N GLY A 216 -3.18 4.76 -21.08
CA GLY A 216 -2.15 3.73 -21.21
C GLY A 216 -2.75 2.33 -21.20
N ALA A 217 -2.90 1.72 -22.38
CA ALA A 217 -2.77 0.27 -22.51
C ALA A 217 -1.25 -0.06 -22.48
N GLY A 218 -0.72 -1.10 -21.83
CA GLY A 218 -1.34 -2.15 -21.06
C GLY A 218 -0.27 -3.13 -20.53
N THR A 219 -0.08 -3.15 -19.21
CA THR A 219 0.53 -4.29 -18.49
C THR A 219 -0.43 -4.86 -17.42
N THR A 220 -1.35 -4.05 -16.92
CA THR A 220 -2.37 -4.37 -15.90
C THR A 220 -3.75 -3.77 -16.23
N GLY A 221 -3.91 -3.26 -17.46
CA GLY A 221 -5.21 -2.83 -17.97
C GLY A 221 -6.15 -4.02 -18.19
N PRO A 222 -7.46 -3.78 -18.39
CA PRO A 222 -8.44 -4.84 -18.59
C PRO A 222 -8.02 -5.88 -19.65
N GLU A 223 -7.49 -5.44 -20.80
CA GLU A 223 -7.02 -6.34 -21.84
C GLU A 223 -5.85 -7.23 -21.40
N ALA A 224 -4.93 -6.71 -20.59
CA ALA A 224 -3.80 -7.49 -20.08
C ALA A 224 -4.27 -8.54 -19.06
N LEU A 225 -5.24 -8.19 -18.22
CA LEU A 225 -5.87 -9.12 -17.28
C LEU A 225 -6.66 -10.21 -18.01
N ALA A 226 -7.40 -9.84 -19.05
CA ALA A 226 -8.12 -10.80 -19.90
C ALA A 226 -7.14 -11.77 -20.57
N ARG A 227 -6.07 -11.27 -21.21
CA ARG A 227 -5.03 -12.13 -21.81
C ARG A 227 -4.36 -13.06 -20.80
N PHE A 228 -4.05 -12.56 -19.62
CA PHE A 228 -3.50 -13.38 -18.54
C PHE A 228 -4.49 -14.49 -18.15
N ALA A 229 -5.75 -14.15 -17.94
CA ALA A 229 -6.77 -15.12 -17.57
C ALA A 229 -7.03 -16.14 -18.69
N ASP A 230 -7.05 -15.72 -19.95
CA ASP A 230 -7.14 -16.62 -21.11
C ASP A 230 -5.97 -17.60 -21.12
N THR A 231 -4.75 -17.11 -20.95
CA THR A 231 -3.53 -17.95 -20.87
C THR A 231 -3.62 -18.94 -19.71
N ALA A 232 -4.03 -18.49 -18.53
CA ALA A 232 -4.17 -19.34 -17.36
C ALA A 232 -5.25 -20.43 -17.58
N ARG A 233 -6.38 -20.08 -18.20
CA ARG A 233 -7.46 -21.02 -18.54
C ARG A 233 -7.01 -22.08 -19.55
N ASP A 234 -6.35 -21.65 -20.63
CA ASP A 234 -5.84 -22.56 -21.67
C ASP A 234 -4.82 -23.56 -21.11
N GLN A 235 -4.03 -23.15 -20.11
CA GLN A 235 -2.98 -23.97 -19.49
C GLN A 235 -3.44 -24.76 -18.25
N ALA A 236 -4.65 -24.52 -17.74
CA ALA A 236 -5.09 -25.08 -16.46
C ALA A 236 -5.17 -26.62 -16.46
N ALA A 237 -5.65 -27.23 -17.55
CA ALA A 237 -5.76 -28.68 -17.65
C ALA A 237 -4.38 -29.37 -17.61
N ASP A 238 -3.41 -28.84 -18.35
CA ASP A 238 -2.04 -29.35 -18.38
C ASP A 238 -1.34 -29.16 -17.03
N LEU A 239 -1.57 -28.01 -16.37
CA LEU A 239 -1.06 -27.74 -15.03
C LEU A 239 -1.57 -28.75 -14.01
N LEU A 240 -2.88 -29.04 -14.01
CA LEU A 240 -3.49 -30.03 -13.12
C LEU A 240 -2.96 -31.45 -13.42
N ALA A 241 -2.82 -31.80 -14.70
CA ALA A 241 -2.28 -33.09 -15.11
C ALA A 241 -0.82 -33.28 -14.70
N ARG A 242 0.00 -32.22 -14.76
CA ARG A 242 1.38 -32.23 -14.27
C ARG A 242 1.47 -32.54 -12.77
N CYS A 243 0.47 -32.12 -12.00
CA CYS A 243 0.44 -32.29 -10.54
C CYS A 243 -0.27 -33.58 -10.10
N TRP A 244 -0.53 -34.50 -11.02
CA TRP A 244 -1.12 -35.80 -10.76
C TRP A 244 -0.06 -36.91 -10.83
N ASP A 245 0.08 -37.71 -9.77
CA ASP A 245 1.09 -38.78 -9.71
C ASP A 245 0.63 -40.13 -10.31
N GLY A 246 -0.61 -40.19 -10.82
CA GLY A 246 -1.26 -41.42 -11.28
C GLY A 246 -2.39 -41.89 -10.37
N ASP A 247 -2.40 -41.47 -9.09
CA ASP A 247 -3.49 -41.73 -8.13
C ASP A 247 -3.89 -40.50 -7.32
N ARG A 248 -2.99 -39.58 -6.99
CA ARG A 248 -3.26 -38.43 -6.12
C ARG A 248 -2.65 -37.14 -6.65
N TYR A 249 -3.18 -36.04 -6.16
CA TYR A 249 -2.59 -34.73 -6.39
C TYR A 249 -1.39 -34.50 -5.47
N THR A 250 -0.36 -33.96 -6.08
CA THR A 250 0.88 -33.47 -5.45
C THR A 250 0.96 -31.97 -5.71
N ASP A 251 1.64 -31.20 -4.85
CA ASP A 251 1.78 -29.75 -5.11
C ASP A 251 2.53 -29.49 -6.43
N ARG A 252 3.52 -30.35 -6.73
CA ARG A 252 4.32 -30.35 -7.95
C ARG A 252 4.88 -31.77 -8.20
N PRO A 253 5.44 -32.07 -9.39
CA PRO A 253 6.08 -33.35 -9.63
C PRO A 253 7.13 -33.70 -8.57
N ASP A 254 7.27 -35.00 -8.28
CA ASP A 254 8.27 -35.58 -7.38
C ASP A 254 8.18 -35.15 -5.91
N VAL A 255 7.06 -34.57 -5.46
CA VAL A 255 6.76 -34.36 -4.03
C VAL A 255 5.61 -35.25 -3.58
N ALA A 256 5.54 -35.53 -2.28
CA ALA A 256 4.50 -36.37 -1.73
C ALA A 256 3.10 -35.74 -1.90
N PRO A 257 2.06 -36.56 -2.15
CA PRO A 257 0.69 -36.07 -2.21
C PRO A 257 0.23 -35.60 -0.83
N THR A 258 -0.63 -34.58 -0.81
CA THR A 258 -1.22 -34.03 0.41
C THR A 258 -2.71 -33.80 0.23
N VAL A 259 -3.46 -33.76 1.32
CA VAL A 259 -4.89 -33.37 1.29
C VAL A 259 -5.03 -31.97 0.66
N ARG A 260 -4.15 -31.05 1.05
CA ARG A 260 -4.14 -29.69 0.51
C ARG A 260 -3.97 -29.65 -1.01
N ALA A 261 -3.04 -30.43 -1.58
CA ALA A 261 -2.84 -30.45 -3.03
C ALA A 261 -4.11 -30.88 -3.79
N HIS A 262 -4.88 -31.83 -3.25
CA HIS A 262 -6.17 -32.21 -3.85
C HIS A 262 -7.17 -31.07 -3.78
N CYS A 263 -7.27 -30.37 -2.65
CA CYS A 263 -8.14 -29.20 -2.50
C CYS A 263 -7.75 -28.07 -3.45
N ASP A 264 -6.46 -27.71 -3.52
CA ASP A 264 -5.95 -26.65 -4.39
C ASP A 264 -6.23 -26.98 -5.87
N ALA A 265 -6.12 -28.25 -6.28
CA ALA A 265 -6.50 -28.69 -7.63
C ALA A 265 -7.99 -28.46 -7.93
N VAL A 266 -8.87 -28.78 -6.97
CA VAL A 266 -10.32 -28.54 -7.11
C VAL A 266 -10.61 -27.04 -7.22
N GLU A 267 -9.96 -26.21 -6.40
CA GLU A 267 -10.15 -24.75 -6.44
C GLU A 267 -9.66 -24.15 -7.76
N ILE A 268 -8.49 -24.56 -8.27
CA ILE A 268 -7.96 -24.08 -9.56
C ILE A 268 -8.87 -24.50 -10.72
N ALA A 269 -9.33 -25.75 -10.74
CA ALA A 269 -10.24 -26.25 -11.77
C ALA A 269 -11.59 -25.51 -11.73
N ASP A 270 -12.14 -25.28 -10.55
CA ASP A 270 -13.37 -24.52 -10.40
C ASP A 270 -13.18 -23.06 -10.88
N LEU A 271 -12.07 -22.43 -10.50
CA LEU A 271 -11.77 -21.04 -10.80
C LEU A 271 -11.57 -20.78 -12.29
N LEU A 272 -10.78 -21.63 -12.96
CA LEU A 272 -10.36 -21.42 -14.35
C LEU A 272 -11.23 -22.18 -15.36
N LEU A 273 -11.74 -23.36 -15.00
CA LEU A 273 -12.46 -24.24 -15.91
C LEU A 273 -13.95 -24.35 -15.60
N SER A 274 -14.42 -23.78 -14.47
CA SER A 274 -15.80 -23.95 -13.99
C SER A 274 -16.21 -25.43 -13.85
N ALA A 275 -15.24 -26.30 -13.52
CA ALA A 275 -15.42 -27.75 -13.49
C ALA A 275 -14.60 -28.39 -12.36
N ALA A 276 -14.87 -29.66 -12.06
CA ALA A 276 -13.97 -30.47 -11.25
C ALA A 276 -12.72 -30.84 -12.09
N PRO A 277 -11.58 -31.13 -11.46
CA PRO A 277 -10.41 -31.66 -12.18
C PRO A 277 -10.76 -32.93 -12.97
N ALA A 278 -10.19 -33.09 -14.17
CA ALA A 278 -10.57 -34.17 -15.09
C ALA A 278 -9.94 -35.54 -14.76
N GLN A 279 -9.01 -35.59 -13.81
CA GLN A 279 -8.27 -36.80 -13.44
C GLN A 279 -9.15 -37.81 -12.69
N LEU A 280 -10.27 -37.35 -12.10
CA LEU A 280 -11.26 -38.17 -11.41
C LEU A 280 -12.66 -37.70 -11.77
N GLU A 281 -13.64 -38.59 -11.65
CA GLU A 281 -15.03 -38.17 -11.71
C GLU A 281 -15.37 -37.29 -10.49
N ARG A 282 -16.31 -36.35 -10.66
CA ARG A 282 -16.74 -35.45 -9.55
C ARG A 282 -17.12 -36.24 -8.29
N ALA A 283 -17.81 -37.37 -8.46
CA ALA A 283 -18.22 -38.23 -7.35
C ALA A 283 -17.03 -38.85 -6.61
N GLU A 284 -15.96 -39.21 -7.32
CA GLU A 284 -14.74 -39.78 -6.74
C GLU A 284 -13.95 -38.73 -5.96
N HIS A 285 -13.91 -37.48 -6.45
CA HIS A 285 -13.34 -36.37 -5.67
C HIS A 285 -14.07 -36.21 -4.33
N ILE A 286 -15.41 -36.22 -4.36
CA ILE A 286 -16.24 -36.12 -3.16
C ILE A 286 -15.99 -37.30 -2.23
N GLU A 287 -16.04 -38.53 -2.73
CA GLU A 287 -15.81 -39.73 -1.93
C GLU A 287 -14.44 -39.70 -1.24
N ARG A 288 -13.38 -39.37 -1.98
CA ARG A 288 -12.02 -39.29 -1.43
C ARG A 288 -11.93 -38.25 -0.33
N LEU A 289 -12.39 -37.02 -0.56
CA LEU A 289 -12.31 -35.94 0.45
C LEU A 289 -13.18 -36.21 1.68
N THR A 290 -14.39 -36.73 1.50
CA THR A 290 -15.31 -37.07 2.61
C THR A 290 -14.81 -38.27 3.42
N SER A 291 -14.17 -39.25 2.78
CA SER A 291 -13.64 -40.44 3.47
C SER A 291 -12.47 -40.16 4.41
N LEU A 292 -11.78 -39.03 4.22
CA LEU A 292 -10.68 -38.59 5.09
C LEU A 292 -11.16 -38.03 6.42
N GLN A 293 -12.43 -37.64 6.52
CA GLN A 293 -12.95 -37.04 7.74
C GLN A 293 -13.02 -38.07 8.88
N ASP A 294 -12.38 -37.76 9.99
CA ASP A 294 -12.45 -38.54 11.21
C ASP A 294 -13.88 -38.53 11.76
N ARG A 295 -14.42 -39.72 12.06
CA ARG A 295 -15.82 -39.88 12.47
C ARG A 295 -16.10 -39.38 13.88
N GLU A 296 -15.09 -39.36 14.74
CA GLU A 296 -15.24 -38.96 16.14
C GLU A 296 -15.19 -37.45 16.31
N THR A 297 -14.20 -36.80 15.69
CA THR A 297 -13.95 -35.35 15.84
C THR A 297 -14.61 -34.51 14.75
N GLY A 298 -14.82 -35.07 13.56
CA GLY A 298 -15.20 -34.33 12.36
C GLY A 298 -14.04 -33.54 11.72
N LEU A 299 -12.80 -33.72 12.17
CA LEU A 299 -11.61 -33.11 11.59
C LEU A 299 -11.02 -33.99 10.47
N VAL A 300 -10.17 -33.40 9.62
CA VAL A 300 -9.48 -34.13 8.55
C VAL A 300 -7.97 -34.13 8.82
N PRO A 301 -7.33 -35.29 9.07
CA PRO A 301 -5.88 -35.38 9.21
C PRO A 301 -5.18 -35.22 7.86
N GLU A 302 -3.85 -35.14 7.87
CA GLU A 302 -3.05 -35.32 6.66
C GLU A 302 -2.99 -36.80 6.23
N LEU A 303 -2.69 -37.06 4.97
CA LEU A 303 -2.61 -38.40 4.40
C LEU A 303 -1.63 -39.29 5.18
N GLY A 304 -2.15 -40.38 5.74
CA GLY A 304 -1.34 -41.34 6.50
C GLY A 304 -0.98 -40.88 7.92
N GLU A 305 -1.39 -39.69 8.33
CA GLU A 305 -1.18 -39.17 9.68
C GLU A 305 -2.43 -39.37 10.56
N ARG A 306 -2.21 -39.35 11.88
CA ARG A 306 -3.31 -39.31 12.87
C ARG A 306 -3.53 -37.88 13.31
N LEU A 307 -4.76 -37.56 13.70
CA LEU A 307 -5.05 -36.28 14.33
C LEU A 307 -4.21 -36.11 15.61
N PRO A 308 -3.73 -34.89 15.91
CA PRO A 308 -3.13 -34.60 17.19
C PRO A 308 -4.18 -34.80 18.31
N PRO A 309 -3.74 -34.99 19.58
CA PRO A 309 -4.66 -34.99 20.71
C PRO A 309 -5.52 -33.71 20.72
N MET A 310 -6.80 -33.87 21.06
CA MET A 310 -7.69 -32.71 21.24
C MET A 310 -7.33 -31.96 22.52
N ASP A 311 -7.43 -30.64 22.49
CA ASP A 311 -7.29 -29.81 23.68
C ASP A 311 -8.49 -30.03 24.62
N ALA A 312 -8.42 -29.49 25.84
CA ALA A 312 -9.47 -29.62 26.84
C ALA A 312 -10.83 -29.02 26.40
N ASP A 313 -10.83 -28.16 25.39
CA ASP A 313 -12.02 -27.58 24.78
C ASP A 313 -12.61 -28.45 23.65
N GLY A 314 -11.99 -29.61 23.35
CA GLY A 314 -12.46 -30.57 22.35
C GLY A 314 -12.06 -30.23 20.92
N PHE A 315 -11.30 -29.16 20.70
CA PHE A 315 -10.78 -28.77 19.40
C PHE A 315 -9.24 -28.85 19.39
N THR A 316 -8.63 -28.79 18.20
CA THR A 316 -7.17 -28.82 18.09
C THR A 316 -6.56 -27.42 18.07
N GLY A 317 -5.36 -27.28 18.63
CA GLY A 317 -4.57 -26.06 18.58
C GLY A 317 -3.48 -26.05 17.51
N GLU A 318 -3.23 -27.17 16.82
CA GLU A 318 -2.07 -27.34 15.95
C GLU A 318 -2.28 -28.35 14.81
N GLY A 319 -1.32 -28.41 13.89
CA GLY A 319 -1.29 -29.39 12.82
C GLY A 319 -2.11 -29.03 11.58
N ALA A 320 -2.04 -29.90 10.57
CA ALA A 320 -2.66 -29.69 9.26
C ALA A 320 -4.20 -29.63 9.32
N ALA A 321 -4.81 -30.30 10.32
CA ALA A 321 -6.25 -30.35 10.52
C ALA A 321 -6.90 -28.97 10.66
N LEU A 322 -6.19 -27.99 11.25
CA LEU A 322 -6.68 -26.61 11.31
C LEU A 322 -6.95 -26.04 9.93
N TYR A 323 -6.02 -26.25 8.98
CA TYR A 323 -6.17 -25.75 7.62
C TYR A 323 -7.13 -26.60 6.79
N HIS A 324 -7.21 -27.91 7.05
CA HIS A 324 -8.11 -28.81 6.33
C HIS A 324 -9.60 -28.53 6.57
N VAL A 325 -9.97 -27.96 7.72
CA VAL A 325 -11.33 -27.43 7.92
C VAL A 325 -11.72 -26.45 6.80
N LEU A 326 -10.75 -25.63 6.36
CA LEU A 326 -10.96 -24.67 5.28
C LEU A 326 -10.82 -25.35 3.93
N SER A 327 -9.66 -25.94 3.62
CA SER A 327 -9.37 -26.44 2.27
C SER A 327 -10.31 -27.56 1.85
N VAL A 328 -10.62 -28.52 2.74
CA VAL A 328 -11.54 -29.62 2.43
C VAL A 328 -12.98 -29.12 2.40
N GLY A 329 -13.38 -28.28 3.36
CA GLY A 329 -14.73 -27.75 3.42
C GLY A 329 -15.10 -26.96 2.16
N TYR A 330 -14.21 -26.07 1.72
CA TYR A 330 -14.39 -25.30 0.50
C TYR A 330 -14.32 -26.17 -0.76
N ALA A 331 -13.38 -27.11 -0.85
CA ALA A 331 -13.34 -28.04 -1.98
C ALA A 331 -14.65 -28.86 -2.10
N LEU A 332 -15.20 -29.33 -0.97
CA LEU A 332 -16.50 -30.02 -0.96
C LEU A 332 -17.65 -29.09 -1.40
N ASP A 333 -17.71 -27.85 -0.91
CA ASP A 333 -18.73 -26.86 -1.30
C ASP A 333 -18.69 -26.59 -2.81
N LEU A 334 -17.49 -26.43 -3.40
CA LEU A 334 -17.30 -26.27 -4.85
C LEU A 334 -17.70 -27.51 -5.66
N LEU A 335 -17.50 -28.70 -5.10
CA LEU A 335 -17.95 -29.95 -5.70
C LEU A 335 -19.47 -30.17 -5.59
N GLY A 336 -20.18 -29.35 -4.80
CA GLY A 336 -21.61 -29.47 -4.53
C GLY A 336 -21.91 -30.47 -3.41
N SER A 337 -21.00 -30.62 -2.45
CA SER A 337 -21.07 -31.54 -1.31
C SER A 337 -20.86 -30.79 0.01
N ALA A 338 -20.80 -31.54 1.11
CA ALA A 338 -20.57 -31.02 2.45
C ALA A 338 -19.82 -32.04 3.30
N PHE A 339 -19.31 -31.60 4.45
CA PHE A 339 -18.75 -32.53 5.43
C PHE A 339 -19.80 -33.55 5.89
N PRO A 340 -19.48 -34.86 5.91
CA PRO A 340 -20.38 -35.90 6.42
C PRO A 340 -20.65 -35.82 7.92
N GLN A 341 -19.70 -35.29 8.69
CA GLN A 341 -19.78 -35.14 10.13
C GLN A 341 -19.62 -33.66 10.51
N PRO A 342 -20.31 -33.19 11.56
CA PRO A 342 -20.02 -31.88 12.11
C PRO A 342 -18.66 -31.89 12.79
N VAL A 343 -17.98 -30.74 12.79
CA VAL A 343 -16.75 -30.52 13.56
C VAL A 343 -17.13 -30.40 15.02
N ARG A 344 -17.09 -31.51 15.76
CA ARG A 344 -17.74 -31.65 17.07
C ARG A 344 -17.14 -30.74 18.13
N GLY A 345 -15.82 -30.58 18.12
CA GLY A 345 -15.12 -29.65 19.00
C GLY A 345 -15.63 -28.22 18.91
N VAL A 346 -16.12 -27.78 17.74
CA VAL A 346 -16.70 -26.45 17.55
C VAL A 346 -18.21 -26.45 17.81
N ARG A 347 -18.92 -27.49 17.38
CA ARG A 347 -20.37 -27.66 17.60
C ARG A 347 -20.72 -27.64 19.09
N ASP A 348 -19.95 -28.38 19.88
CA ASP A 348 -20.22 -28.66 21.29
C ASP A 348 -19.58 -27.62 22.24
N MET A 349 -18.74 -26.73 21.73
CA MET A 349 -18.08 -25.69 22.53
C MET A 349 -19.10 -24.65 22.99
N THR A 350 -19.21 -24.47 24.30
CA THR A 350 -20.06 -23.42 24.88
C THR A 350 -19.41 -22.04 24.75
N ALA A 351 -20.23 -20.98 24.79
CA ALA A 351 -19.76 -19.59 24.82
C ALA A 351 -18.68 -19.33 25.90
N SER A 352 -18.82 -19.90 27.10
CA SER A 352 -17.84 -19.75 28.18
C SER A 352 -16.52 -20.43 27.85
N GLN A 353 -16.55 -21.66 27.34
CA GLN A 353 -15.35 -22.39 26.94
C GLN A 353 -14.62 -21.68 25.80
N LEU A 354 -15.37 -21.13 24.84
CA LEU A 354 -14.79 -20.34 23.76
C LEU A 354 -14.09 -19.10 24.33
N VAL A 355 -14.75 -18.30 25.16
CA VAL A 355 -14.12 -17.10 25.77
C VAL A 355 -12.86 -17.47 26.54
N ASP A 356 -12.90 -18.54 27.36
CA ASP A 356 -11.73 -19.03 28.08
C ASP A 356 -10.60 -19.44 27.14
N ARG A 357 -10.92 -20.02 25.98
CA ARG A 357 -9.93 -20.36 24.95
C ARG A 357 -9.36 -19.10 24.31
N LEU A 358 -10.20 -18.13 23.95
CA LEU A 358 -9.77 -16.85 23.35
C LEU A 358 -8.78 -16.10 24.25
N GLU A 359 -8.99 -16.07 25.57
CA GLU A 359 -8.07 -15.43 26.52
C GLU A 359 -6.71 -16.14 26.62
N ARG A 360 -6.65 -17.44 26.32
CA ARG A 360 -5.42 -18.25 26.37
C ARG A 360 -4.63 -18.26 25.07
N LEU A 361 -5.20 -17.79 23.97
CA LEU A 361 -4.49 -17.74 22.69
C LEU A 361 -3.26 -16.82 22.78
N PRO A 362 -2.18 -17.11 22.04
CA PRO A 362 -0.89 -16.44 22.18
C PRO A 362 -0.85 -15.05 21.52
N TRP A 363 -1.81 -14.16 21.79
CA TRP A 363 -1.95 -12.86 21.12
C TRP A 363 -0.69 -11.96 21.16
N ARG A 364 0.15 -12.05 22.20
CA ARG A 364 1.31 -11.17 22.35
C ARG A 364 2.47 -11.54 21.45
N ASP A 365 2.84 -12.82 21.40
CA ASP A 365 4.06 -13.30 20.74
C ASP A 365 3.76 -14.25 19.56
N GLY A 366 2.51 -14.69 19.42
CA GLY A 366 2.01 -15.61 18.39
C GLY A 366 0.64 -15.17 17.84
N ALA A 367 0.53 -13.90 17.46
CA ALA A 367 -0.70 -13.34 16.91
C ALA A 367 -1.14 -14.07 15.61
N TRP A 368 -0.20 -14.63 14.85
CA TRP A 368 -0.51 -15.45 13.69
C TRP A 368 -1.20 -16.75 14.09
N GLU A 369 -0.67 -17.47 15.09
CA GLU A 369 -1.23 -18.72 15.60
C GLU A 369 -2.63 -18.48 16.19
N ALA A 370 -2.81 -17.39 16.94
CA ALA A 370 -4.11 -16.97 17.44
C ALA A 370 -5.09 -16.73 16.28
N GLY A 371 -4.70 -15.97 15.27
CA GLY A 371 -5.52 -15.70 14.10
C GLY A 371 -5.87 -16.96 13.31
N ALA A 372 -4.91 -17.87 13.10
CA ALA A 372 -5.11 -19.14 12.41
C ALA A 372 -6.08 -20.08 13.15
N TRP A 373 -6.05 -20.07 14.49
CA TRP A 373 -7.02 -20.81 15.29
C TRP A 373 -8.43 -20.25 15.11
N ILE A 374 -8.61 -18.92 15.14
CA ILE A 374 -9.92 -18.27 14.91
C ILE A 374 -10.45 -18.57 13.52
N ASP A 375 -9.59 -18.47 12.51
CA ASP A 375 -9.91 -18.76 11.12
C ASP A 375 -10.49 -20.18 10.97
N SER A 376 -9.80 -21.17 11.54
CA SER A 376 -10.26 -22.57 11.55
C SER A 376 -11.55 -22.75 12.35
N TRP A 377 -11.63 -22.21 13.57
CA TRP A 377 -12.80 -22.34 14.43
C TRP A 377 -14.04 -21.71 13.79
N ALA A 378 -13.93 -20.50 13.26
CA ALA A 378 -15.04 -19.77 12.66
C ALA A 378 -15.48 -20.39 11.32
N THR A 379 -14.54 -20.95 10.55
CA THR A 379 -14.87 -21.73 9.35
C THR A 379 -15.58 -23.05 9.71
N ALA A 380 -15.12 -23.77 10.74
CA ALA A 380 -15.82 -24.95 11.26
C ALA A 380 -17.23 -24.60 11.76
N ALA A 381 -17.39 -23.44 12.41
CA ALA A 381 -18.68 -22.95 12.85
C ALA A 381 -19.62 -22.68 11.65
N HIS A 382 -19.10 -22.08 10.58
CA HIS A 382 -19.82 -21.91 9.32
C HIS A 382 -20.31 -23.25 8.75
N TRP A 383 -19.45 -24.27 8.70
CA TRP A 383 -19.83 -25.60 8.21
C TRP A 383 -20.86 -26.29 9.11
N ASN A 384 -20.73 -26.18 10.42
CA ASN A 384 -21.68 -26.75 11.37
C ASN A 384 -23.08 -26.11 11.27
N LEU A 385 -23.15 -24.79 11.06
CA LEU A 385 -24.40 -24.06 10.84
C LEU A 385 -25.10 -24.50 9.54
N ARG A 386 -24.32 -24.83 8.51
CA ARG A 386 -24.82 -25.32 7.21
C ARG A 386 -24.94 -26.85 7.13
N HIS A 387 -24.63 -27.57 8.21
CA HIS A 387 -24.60 -29.02 8.18
C HIS A 387 -26.01 -29.58 7.88
N PRO A 388 -26.15 -30.56 6.97
CA PRO A 388 -27.47 -31.06 6.54
C PRO A 388 -28.38 -31.52 7.69
N ASP A 389 -27.79 -32.10 8.73
CA ASP A 389 -28.52 -32.58 9.92
C ASP A 389 -28.90 -31.48 10.93
N GLY A 390 -28.64 -30.20 10.62
CA GLY A 390 -28.95 -29.08 11.51
C GLY A 390 -28.11 -29.06 12.78
N ALA A 391 -26.84 -29.50 12.69
CA ALA A 391 -25.93 -29.65 13.83
C ALA A 391 -25.80 -28.35 14.66
N GLY A 392 -25.75 -27.19 13.98
CA GLY A 392 -25.77 -25.88 14.60
C GLY A 392 -24.57 -25.62 15.52
N LEU A 393 -24.73 -24.69 16.45
CA LEU A 393 -23.76 -24.35 17.48
C LEU A 393 -24.46 -24.30 18.84
N ALA A 394 -23.71 -24.49 19.93
CA ALA A 394 -24.21 -24.19 21.25
C ALA A 394 -24.70 -22.71 21.32
N PRO A 395 -25.84 -22.41 21.97
CA PRO A 395 -26.42 -21.06 21.98
C PRO A 395 -25.45 -19.99 22.48
N GLY A 396 -25.42 -18.83 21.80
CA GLY A 396 -24.61 -17.66 22.19
C GLY A 396 -23.13 -17.75 21.82
N THR A 397 -22.67 -18.84 21.21
CA THR A 397 -21.24 -19.06 20.97
C THR A 397 -20.68 -18.16 19.86
N LEU A 398 -21.46 -17.91 18.80
CA LEU A 398 -21.06 -16.99 17.73
C LEU A 398 -21.07 -15.53 18.21
N GLU A 399 -22.07 -15.17 19.01
CA GLU A 399 -22.14 -13.86 19.67
C GLU A 399 -20.98 -13.64 20.64
N ALA A 400 -20.58 -14.69 21.37
CA ALA A 400 -19.41 -14.65 22.24
C ALA A 400 -18.11 -14.43 21.44
N LEU A 401 -17.94 -15.10 20.29
CA LEU A 401 -16.80 -14.87 19.40
C LEU A 401 -16.73 -13.40 18.98
N PHE A 402 -17.78 -12.88 18.34
CA PHE A 402 -17.77 -11.52 17.80
C PHE A 402 -17.72 -10.47 18.90
N GLY A 403 -18.43 -10.68 20.02
CA GLY A 403 -18.39 -9.80 21.18
C GLY A 403 -16.98 -9.70 21.77
N TRP A 404 -16.27 -10.82 21.89
CA TRP A 404 -14.88 -10.83 22.34
C TRP A 404 -13.96 -10.12 21.33
N LEU A 405 -14.05 -10.46 20.04
CA LEU A 405 -13.21 -9.88 18.99
C LEU A 405 -13.39 -8.36 18.89
N LEU A 406 -14.63 -7.87 18.89
CA LEU A 406 -14.95 -6.44 18.79
C LEU A 406 -14.47 -5.64 20.01
N THR A 407 -14.48 -6.23 21.21
CA THR A 407 -14.08 -5.53 22.45
C THR A 407 -12.59 -5.61 22.76
N ARG A 408 -11.84 -6.46 22.06
CA ARG A 408 -10.40 -6.70 22.28
C ARG A 408 -9.50 -6.27 21.11
N ALA A 409 -10.05 -5.70 20.05
CA ALA A 409 -9.26 -5.05 19.01
C ALA A 409 -8.56 -3.80 19.58
N ASP A 410 -7.28 -3.60 19.27
CA ASP A 410 -6.55 -2.40 19.66
C ASP A 410 -7.07 -1.18 18.87
N PRO A 411 -7.63 -0.14 19.52
CA PRO A 411 -8.21 1.02 18.83
C PRO A 411 -7.17 1.88 18.09
N TRP A 412 -5.88 1.72 18.35
CA TRP A 412 -4.82 2.47 17.67
C TRP A 412 -4.37 1.82 16.36
N THR A 413 -4.41 0.49 16.30
CA THR A 413 -3.93 -0.28 15.14
C THR A 413 -5.06 -1.00 14.41
N GLY A 414 -6.20 -1.20 15.05
CA GLY A 414 -7.30 -2.06 14.60
C GLY A 414 -6.97 -3.56 14.65
N MET A 415 -5.81 -3.94 15.19
CA MET A 415 -5.30 -5.30 15.18
C MET A 415 -5.56 -6.02 16.50
N TRP A 416 -5.42 -7.35 16.49
CA TRP A 416 -5.28 -8.15 17.72
C TRP A 416 -3.82 -8.54 17.92
N GLY A 417 -3.36 -8.45 19.17
CA GLY A 417 -2.00 -8.77 19.54
C GLY A 417 -1.03 -7.58 19.53
N THR A 418 0.26 -7.86 19.60
CA THR A 418 1.30 -6.82 19.68
C THR A 418 2.41 -7.09 18.67
N PRO A 419 2.91 -6.07 17.93
CA PRO A 419 4.07 -6.24 17.06
C PRO A 419 5.29 -6.74 17.85
N SER A 420 5.99 -7.75 17.32
CA SER A 420 7.18 -8.28 17.97
C SER A 420 8.43 -7.46 17.60
N ARG A 421 9.42 -7.41 18.49
CA ARG A 421 10.69 -6.71 18.22
C ARG A 421 11.44 -7.27 17.00
N GLY A 422 11.39 -8.59 16.81
CA GLY A 422 12.08 -9.29 15.71
C GLY A 422 11.31 -9.25 14.40
N ALA A 423 10.02 -9.60 14.41
CA ALA A 423 9.22 -9.71 13.19
C ALA A 423 8.46 -8.41 12.82
N GLY A 424 8.52 -7.37 13.66
CA GLY A 424 7.75 -6.15 13.47
C GLY A 424 6.25 -6.45 13.45
N ARG A 425 5.55 -5.96 12.43
CA ARG A 425 4.10 -6.12 12.27
C ARG A 425 3.67 -7.42 11.59
N LEU A 426 4.59 -8.26 11.12
CA LEU A 426 4.26 -9.47 10.35
C LEU A 426 3.21 -10.34 11.05
N GLN A 427 3.48 -10.69 12.31
CA GLN A 427 2.62 -11.60 13.08
C GLN A 427 1.19 -11.04 13.27
N VAL A 428 1.07 -9.76 13.59
CA VAL A 428 -0.25 -9.14 13.81
C VAL A 428 -1.02 -8.91 12.51
N VAL A 429 -0.34 -8.61 11.39
CA VAL A 429 -0.98 -8.45 10.08
C VAL A 429 -1.42 -9.79 9.51
N ASN A 430 -0.55 -10.79 9.53
CA ASN A 430 -0.89 -12.13 9.06
C ASN A 430 -1.98 -12.76 9.94
N GLY A 431 -1.90 -12.56 11.26
CA GLY A 431 -2.94 -12.96 12.21
C GLY A 431 -4.28 -12.27 11.95
N TYR A 432 -4.28 -10.96 11.67
CA TYR A 432 -5.48 -10.23 11.28
C TYR A 432 -6.12 -10.79 10.02
N TYR A 433 -5.32 -11.07 8.98
CA TYR A 433 -5.82 -11.68 7.76
C TYR A 433 -6.53 -13.01 8.04
N ARG A 434 -5.85 -13.94 8.74
CA ARG A 434 -6.40 -15.26 9.09
C ARG A 434 -7.71 -15.11 9.85
N LEU A 435 -7.69 -14.33 10.92
CA LEU A 435 -8.82 -14.10 11.79
C LEU A 435 -10.01 -13.54 11.01
N THR A 436 -9.80 -12.45 10.26
CA THR A 436 -10.90 -11.77 9.57
C THR A 436 -11.45 -12.54 8.39
N ARG A 437 -10.63 -13.34 7.70
CA ARG A 437 -11.08 -14.20 6.61
C ARG A 437 -12.15 -15.19 7.08
N GLY A 438 -11.85 -16.03 8.07
CA GLY A 438 -12.76 -17.06 8.56
C GLY A 438 -13.91 -16.53 9.42
N SER A 439 -13.84 -15.29 9.92
CA SER A 439 -14.88 -14.67 10.76
C SER A 439 -15.58 -13.47 10.08
N PHE A 440 -15.04 -12.26 10.18
CA PHE A 440 -15.69 -11.05 9.71
C PHE A 440 -16.08 -11.10 8.22
N ALA A 441 -15.15 -11.45 7.34
CA ALA A 441 -15.42 -11.58 5.91
C ALA A 441 -16.39 -12.73 5.62
N GLN A 442 -16.14 -13.91 6.21
CA GLN A 442 -16.98 -15.12 6.09
C GLN A 442 -18.47 -14.85 6.40
N PHE A 443 -18.74 -14.14 7.50
CA PHE A 443 -20.09 -13.88 8.02
C PHE A 443 -20.65 -12.51 7.62
N GLY A 444 -19.92 -11.73 6.81
CA GLY A 444 -20.35 -10.38 6.40
C GLY A 444 -20.46 -9.38 7.56
N VAL A 445 -19.70 -9.57 8.62
CA VAL A 445 -19.65 -8.68 9.78
C VAL A 445 -18.61 -7.59 9.54
N PRO A 446 -18.93 -6.29 9.73
CA PRO A 446 -17.96 -5.21 9.61
C PRO A 446 -16.81 -5.33 10.62
N VAL A 447 -15.59 -5.06 10.17
CA VAL A 447 -14.40 -5.07 11.05
C VAL A 447 -14.31 -3.80 11.90
N PRO A 448 -13.79 -3.87 13.13
CA PRO A 448 -13.56 -2.68 13.94
C PRO A 448 -12.37 -1.86 13.40
N HIS A 449 -12.45 -0.53 13.55
CA HIS A 449 -11.36 0.42 13.23
C HIS A 449 -10.71 0.27 11.83
N PRO A 450 -11.49 0.18 10.73
CA PRO A 450 -10.96 -0.14 9.39
C PRO A 450 -9.84 0.82 8.91
N GLU A 451 -9.93 2.11 9.23
CA GLU A 451 -8.89 3.08 8.85
C GLU A 451 -7.56 2.83 9.58
N ARG A 452 -7.61 2.41 10.85
CA ARG A 452 -6.40 2.07 11.63
C ARG A 452 -5.74 0.81 11.09
N VAL A 453 -6.55 -0.15 10.66
CA VAL A 453 -6.05 -1.35 9.97
C VAL A 453 -5.36 -0.97 8.68
N VAL A 454 -5.95 -0.10 7.85
CA VAL A 454 -5.32 0.42 6.63
C VAL A 454 -3.97 1.07 6.95
N ASP A 455 -3.88 1.87 8.02
CA ASP A 455 -2.61 2.46 8.44
C ASP A 455 -1.55 1.42 8.81
N ALA A 456 -1.90 0.46 9.65
CA ALA A 456 -0.98 -0.59 10.11
C ALA A 456 -0.54 -1.52 8.97
N VAL A 457 -1.44 -1.86 8.04
CA VAL A 457 -1.18 -2.73 6.90
C VAL A 457 -0.32 -2.02 5.86
N LEU A 458 -0.59 -0.75 5.53
CA LEU A 458 0.26 0.02 4.61
C LEU A 458 1.66 0.30 5.20
N ASP A 459 1.77 0.49 6.52
CA ASP A 459 3.06 0.56 7.21
C ASP A 459 3.83 -0.76 7.08
N HIS A 460 3.18 -1.90 7.34
CA HIS A 460 3.79 -3.22 7.17
C HIS A 460 4.21 -3.49 5.71
N ALA A 461 3.39 -3.09 4.74
CA ALA A 461 3.66 -3.28 3.32
C ALA A 461 4.91 -2.53 2.81
N ARG A 462 5.45 -1.59 3.59
CA ARG A 462 6.71 -0.88 3.31
C ARG A 462 7.94 -1.55 3.92
N ASP A 463 7.75 -2.61 4.71
CA ASP A 463 8.83 -3.31 5.39
C ASP A 463 9.65 -4.16 4.41
N THR A 464 10.83 -3.65 4.06
CA THR A 464 11.75 -4.29 3.10
C THR A 464 12.25 -5.67 3.52
N ARG A 465 12.09 -6.06 4.79
CA ARG A 465 12.40 -7.43 5.23
C ARG A 465 11.50 -8.47 4.56
N TYR A 466 10.26 -8.09 4.25
CA TYR A 466 9.24 -8.98 3.68
C TYR A 466 8.85 -8.60 2.25
N PHE A 467 8.88 -7.30 1.93
CA PHE A 467 8.47 -6.76 0.63
C PHE A 467 9.65 -6.21 -0.20
N GLY A 468 10.89 -6.52 0.22
CA GLY A 468 12.09 -6.24 -0.56
C GLY A 468 12.20 -7.12 -1.81
N ALA A 469 13.05 -6.71 -2.76
CA ALA A 469 13.29 -7.46 -3.98
C ALA A 469 13.70 -8.92 -3.67
N GLY A 470 12.96 -9.88 -4.24
CA GLY A 470 13.20 -11.31 -4.02
C GLY A 470 12.87 -11.83 -2.62
N ARG A 471 12.00 -11.15 -1.85
CA ARG A 471 11.57 -11.59 -0.50
C ARG A 471 10.08 -11.90 -0.38
N GLU A 472 9.28 -11.45 -1.35
CA GLU A 472 7.83 -11.58 -1.31
C GLU A 472 7.38 -13.01 -1.65
N ASN A 473 6.44 -13.54 -0.87
CA ASN A 473 5.74 -14.78 -1.16
C ASN A 473 4.21 -14.53 -1.20
N ALA A 474 3.46 -15.52 -1.65
CA ALA A 474 2.01 -15.44 -1.79
C ALA A 474 1.31 -15.08 -0.47
N CYS A 475 1.69 -15.72 0.66
CA CYS A 475 1.14 -15.39 1.98
C CYS A 475 1.31 -13.91 2.32
N ASN A 476 2.53 -13.39 2.29
CA ASN A 476 2.80 -12.00 2.71
C ASN A 476 2.02 -10.99 1.87
N VAL A 477 1.85 -11.23 0.56
CA VAL A 477 1.09 -10.31 -0.30
C VAL A 477 -0.41 -10.44 -0.05
N LEU A 478 -0.92 -11.65 0.16
CA LEU A 478 -2.33 -11.89 0.46
C LEU A 478 -2.73 -11.30 1.82
N ASP A 479 -1.85 -11.43 2.81
CA ASP A 479 -1.98 -10.90 4.17
C ASP A 479 -2.04 -9.36 4.18
N VAL A 480 -1.67 -8.70 3.08
CA VAL A 480 -1.84 -7.25 2.85
C VAL A 480 -3.04 -6.97 1.95
N ALA A 481 -3.16 -7.67 0.82
CA ALA A 481 -4.19 -7.42 -0.19
C ALA A 481 -5.60 -7.60 0.37
N HIS A 482 -5.85 -8.66 1.13
CA HIS A 482 -7.18 -8.95 1.67
C HIS A 482 -7.61 -7.94 2.76
N PRO A 483 -6.80 -7.63 3.79
CA PRO A 483 -7.17 -6.59 4.76
C PRO A 483 -7.42 -5.22 4.12
N LEU A 484 -6.58 -4.81 3.16
CA LEU A 484 -6.82 -3.56 2.42
C LEU A 484 -8.13 -3.62 1.62
N TRP A 485 -8.42 -4.74 0.96
CA TRP A 485 -9.66 -4.95 0.23
C TRP A 485 -10.88 -4.89 1.15
N LEU A 486 -10.86 -5.60 2.28
CA LEU A 486 -11.95 -5.65 3.24
C LEU A 486 -12.23 -4.28 3.87
N CYS A 487 -11.19 -3.60 4.35
CA CYS A 487 -11.33 -2.28 4.98
C CYS A 487 -11.70 -1.19 3.98
N ALA A 488 -11.13 -1.21 2.76
CA ALA A 488 -11.44 -0.21 1.74
C ALA A 488 -12.93 -0.21 1.39
N ARG A 489 -13.56 -1.39 1.26
CA ARG A 489 -14.99 -1.53 0.96
C ARG A 489 -15.90 -1.06 2.09
N GLN A 490 -15.44 -1.18 3.33
CA GLN A 490 -16.18 -0.69 4.49
C GLN A 490 -16.07 0.84 4.64
N SER A 491 -14.89 1.40 4.37
CA SER A 491 -14.62 2.85 4.47
C SER A 491 -15.02 3.65 3.23
N GLY A 492 -15.26 2.99 2.09
CA GLY A 492 -15.76 3.59 0.85
C GLY A 492 -16.47 2.52 0.02
N GLY A 493 -17.75 2.72 -0.29
CA GLY A 493 -18.62 1.70 -0.87
C GLY A 493 -18.10 1.09 -2.19
N PRO A 494 -18.73 -0.01 -2.67
CA PRO A 494 -18.28 -0.75 -3.84
C PRO A 494 -18.09 0.16 -5.08
N GLY A 495 -16.95 0.04 -5.76
CA GLY A 495 -16.69 0.77 -7.00
C GLY A 495 -16.36 2.25 -6.86
N THR A 496 -16.25 2.79 -5.63
CA THR A 496 -15.90 4.20 -5.44
C THR A 496 -14.39 4.36 -5.41
N GLY A 497 -13.83 5.04 -6.41
CA GLY A 497 -12.41 5.46 -6.43
C GLY A 497 -12.01 6.44 -5.31
N GLY A 498 -12.79 6.51 -4.22
CA GLY A 498 -12.61 7.37 -3.06
C GLY A 498 -12.84 6.57 -1.77
N GLY A 499 -12.01 6.84 -0.75
CA GLY A 499 -11.99 6.12 0.52
C GLY A 499 -10.70 6.46 1.27
N TYR A 500 -10.62 6.06 2.55
CA TYR A 500 -9.44 6.34 3.36
C TYR A 500 -8.15 5.79 2.70
N ARG A 501 -7.19 6.69 2.41
CA ARG A 501 -5.91 6.39 1.73
C ARG A 501 -6.05 5.60 0.42
N SER A 502 -7.17 5.76 -0.30
CA SER A 502 -7.45 5.02 -1.55
C SER A 502 -6.36 5.15 -2.61
N ALA A 503 -5.75 6.33 -2.74
CA ALA A 503 -4.67 6.57 -3.69
C ALA A 503 -3.41 5.73 -3.41
N GLU A 504 -3.10 5.50 -2.13
CA GLU A 504 -1.97 4.67 -1.70
C GLU A 504 -2.28 3.19 -1.87
N ILE A 505 -3.48 2.75 -1.47
CA ILE A 505 -3.94 1.36 -1.66
C ILE A 505 -3.90 0.99 -3.14
N ARG A 506 -4.47 1.84 -4.01
CA ARG A 506 -4.46 1.61 -5.47
C ARG A 506 -3.04 1.66 -6.04
N GLY A 507 -2.19 2.56 -5.55
CA GLY A 507 -0.78 2.60 -5.97
C GLY A 507 -0.03 1.32 -5.61
N TRP A 508 -0.22 0.81 -4.40
CA TRP A 508 0.35 -0.46 -3.95
C TRP A 508 -0.21 -1.63 -4.76
N ALA A 509 -1.52 -1.67 -5.00
CA ALA A 509 -2.18 -2.73 -5.75
C ALA A 509 -1.72 -2.77 -7.21
N GLU A 510 -1.58 -1.62 -7.88
CA GLU A 510 -1.07 -1.52 -9.26
C GLU A 510 0.37 -2.05 -9.37
N GLN A 511 1.23 -1.69 -8.41
CA GLN A 511 2.61 -2.16 -8.37
C GLN A 511 2.67 -3.68 -8.18
N ARG A 512 1.86 -4.23 -7.25
CA ARG A 512 1.83 -5.67 -6.98
C ARG A 512 1.23 -6.45 -8.13
N LEU A 513 0.13 -5.98 -8.73
CA LEU A 513 -0.50 -6.64 -9.86
C LEU A 513 0.46 -6.74 -11.04
N THR A 514 1.17 -5.67 -11.36
CA THR A 514 2.19 -5.68 -12.43
C THR A 514 3.27 -6.73 -12.16
N ALA A 515 3.78 -6.79 -10.92
CA ALA A 515 4.83 -7.73 -10.54
C ALA A 515 4.35 -9.18 -10.54
N VAL A 516 3.10 -9.44 -10.14
CA VAL A 516 2.53 -10.78 -10.03
C VAL A 516 2.23 -11.38 -11.40
N LEU A 517 1.63 -10.61 -12.33
CA LEU A 517 1.35 -11.12 -13.67
C LEU A 517 2.62 -11.60 -14.39
N ALA A 518 3.76 -10.95 -14.14
CA ALA A 518 5.07 -11.35 -14.68
C ALA A 518 5.67 -12.61 -14.03
N ARG A 519 5.10 -13.13 -12.93
CA ARG A 519 5.56 -14.35 -12.24
C ARG A 519 4.97 -15.64 -12.81
N TRP A 520 3.99 -15.54 -13.69
CA TRP A 520 3.39 -16.71 -14.34
C TRP A 520 4.45 -17.44 -15.14
N GLN A 521 4.53 -18.77 -14.99
CA GLN A 521 5.38 -19.61 -15.80
C GLN A 521 4.51 -20.46 -16.71
N ASP A 522 4.69 -20.31 -18.02
CA ASP A 522 3.89 -20.99 -19.03
C ASP A 522 3.86 -22.50 -18.82
N GLY A 523 2.64 -23.06 -18.78
CA GLY A 523 2.36 -24.48 -18.56
C GLY A 523 2.65 -24.97 -17.14
N ARG A 524 3.07 -24.11 -16.22
CA ARG A 524 3.48 -24.48 -14.85
C ARG A 524 2.76 -23.71 -13.75
N GLY A 525 2.23 -22.52 -14.05
CA GLY A 525 1.53 -21.67 -13.10
C GLY A 525 2.47 -20.82 -12.24
N PHE A 526 2.11 -20.62 -10.97
CA PHE A 526 2.89 -19.78 -10.06
C PHE A 526 3.67 -20.59 -9.02
N GLY A 527 4.90 -20.14 -8.76
CA GLY A 527 5.62 -20.50 -7.54
C GLY A 527 5.13 -19.69 -6.35
N PHE A 528 5.22 -20.27 -5.14
CA PHE A 528 4.76 -19.60 -3.92
C PHE A 528 5.60 -18.36 -3.58
N GLY A 529 6.92 -18.41 -3.86
CA GLY A 529 7.81 -17.25 -3.81
C GLY A 529 9.18 -17.53 -3.18
N PRO A 530 10.15 -16.60 -3.31
CA PRO A 530 11.47 -16.71 -2.70
C PRO A 530 11.41 -16.52 -1.17
N GLY A 531 11.31 -17.63 -0.44
CA GLY A 531 11.35 -17.66 1.02
C GLY A 531 11.62 -19.07 1.55
N THR A 532 11.92 -19.18 2.85
CA THR A 532 12.12 -20.47 3.54
C THR A 532 10.82 -21.07 4.10
N ALA A 533 9.70 -20.34 3.97
CA ALA A 533 8.37 -20.77 4.40
C ALA A 533 7.49 -21.05 3.18
N GLY A 534 6.65 -22.09 3.25
CA GLY A 534 5.83 -22.58 2.12
C GLY A 534 6.61 -23.50 1.17
N PRO A 535 5.98 -23.94 0.05
CA PRO A 535 6.58 -24.92 -0.87
C PRO A 535 7.76 -24.36 -1.68
N GLY A 536 8.03 -23.06 -1.60
CA GLY A 536 9.18 -22.41 -2.22
C GLY A 536 8.89 -21.77 -3.59
N PRO A 537 9.94 -21.42 -4.35
CA PRO A 537 9.80 -20.63 -5.57
C PRO A 537 9.38 -21.44 -6.81
N GLU A 538 9.40 -22.77 -6.75
CA GLU A 538 9.01 -23.61 -7.88
C GLU A 538 7.48 -23.63 -8.06
N PRO A 539 6.98 -23.56 -9.30
CA PRO A 539 5.54 -23.60 -9.55
C PRO A 539 4.86 -24.91 -9.13
N GLY A 540 3.75 -24.73 -8.42
CA GLY A 540 2.89 -25.77 -7.89
C GLY A 540 1.46 -25.30 -7.67
N LEU A 541 0.60 -26.21 -7.22
CA LEU A 541 -0.82 -25.96 -6.99
C LEU A 541 -1.03 -24.90 -5.91
N GLN A 542 -0.33 -25.01 -4.78
CA GLN A 542 -0.48 -24.07 -3.66
C GLN A 542 -0.09 -22.64 -4.06
N GLY A 543 1.00 -22.48 -4.81
CA GLY A 543 1.39 -21.16 -5.33
C GLY A 543 0.34 -20.62 -6.31
N THR A 544 -0.15 -21.47 -7.20
CA THR A 544 -1.08 -21.10 -8.26
C THR A 544 -2.43 -20.67 -7.72
N GLU A 545 -3.04 -21.46 -6.84
CA GLU A 545 -4.33 -21.16 -6.18
C GLU A 545 -4.26 -19.78 -5.49
N MET A 546 -3.25 -19.59 -4.63
CA MET A 546 -3.11 -18.37 -3.85
C MET A 546 -2.88 -17.14 -4.73
N TRP A 547 -1.99 -17.22 -5.73
CA TRP A 547 -1.71 -16.08 -6.59
C TRP A 547 -2.88 -15.72 -7.50
N LEU A 548 -3.69 -16.68 -7.95
CA LEU A 548 -4.90 -16.37 -8.72
C LEU A 548 -5.92 -15.59 -7.88
N ALA A 549 -6.07 -15.93 -6.60
CA ALA A 549 -6.89 -15.18 -5.66
C ALA A 549 -6.32 -13.77 -5.37
N ILE A 550 -4.99 -13.66 -5.18
CA ILE A 550 -4.30 -12.38 -5.02
C ILE A 550 -4.50 -11.48 -6.24
N VAL A 551 -4.32 -12.01 -7.46
CA VAL A 551 -4.55 -11.28 -8.71
C VAL A 551 -5.97 -10.72 -8.75
N TRP A 552 -6.97 -11.51 -8.36
CA TRP A 552 -8.35 -11.04 -8.29
C TRP A 552 -8.53 -9.90 -7.29
N LEU A 553 -8.03 -10.04 -6.06
CA LEU A 553 -8.14 -9.00 -5.01
C LEU A 553 -7.45 -7.69 -5.42
N LEU A 554 -6.26 -7.78 -6.01
CA LEU A 554 -5.52 -6.63 -6.50
C LEU A 554 -6.25 -5.96 -7.67
N ALA A 555 -6.80 -6.73 -8.60
CA ALA A 555 -7.61 -6.20 -9.70
C ALA A 555 -8.90 -5.55 -9.18
N ASP A 556 -9.55 -6.11 -8.15
CA ASP A 556 -10.77 -5.55 -7.56
C ASP A 556 -10.51 -4.23 -6.82
N LEU A 557 -9.39 -4.13 -6.08
CA LEU A 557 -8.92 -2.87 -5.49
C LEU A 557 -8.72 -1.76 -6.54
N LEU A 558 -8.42 -2.14 -7.78
CA LEU A 558 -8.27 -1.23 -8.92
C LEU A 558 -9.58 -1.00 -9.69
N GLY A 559 -10.64 -1.76 -9.41
CA GLY A 559 -11.91 -1.75 -10.14
C GLY A 559 -11.82 -2.39 -11.53
N ARG A 560 -11.03 -3.47 -11.65
CA ARG A 560 -10.73 -4.16 -12.92
C ARG A 560 -10.88 -5.69 -12.85
N SER A 561 -11.39 -6.23 -11.75
CA SER A 561 -11.53 -7.67 -11.50
C SER A 561 -12.41 -8.38 -12.54
N ASP A 562 -13.45 -7.71 -13.06
CA ASP A 562 -14.33 -8.25 -14.11
C ASP A 562 -13.58 -8.72 -15.35
N ALA A 563 -12.45 -8.10 -15.68
CA ALA A 563 -11.64 -8.45 -16.85
C ALA A 563 -10.98 -9.84 -16.75
N LEU A 564 -10.89 -10.42 -15.55
CA LEU A 564 -10.33 -11.76 -15.36
C LEU A 564 -11.32 -12.86 -15.79
N GLY A 565 -12.62 -12.59 -15.78
CA GLY A 565 -13.65 -13.59 -16.09
C GLY A 565 -13.73 -14.76 -15.11
N TYR A 566 -13.02 -14.68 -13.98
CA TYR A 566 -13.10 -15.63 -12.88
C TYR A 566 -13.23 -14.91 -11.55
N ARG A 567 -13.70 -15.62 -10.52
CA ARG A 567 -13.81 -15.10 -9.15
C ARG A 567 -13.52 -16.18 -8.12
N PRO A 568 -12.63 -15.95 -7.14
CA PRO A 568 -12.32 -16.93 -6.10
C PRO A 568 -13.57 -17.30 -5.27
N ARG A 569 -13.82 -18.60 -5.11
CA ARG A 569 -14.96 -19.13 -4.35
C ARG A 569 -14.58 -20.08 -3.21
N GLY A 570 -13.34 -20.56 -3.18
CA GLY A 570 -12.86 -21.44 -2.12
C GLY A 570 -12.20 -20.69 -0.96
N VAL A 571 -11.03 -21.14 -0.50
CA VAL A 571 -10.39 -20.69 0.75
C VAL A 571 -10.15 -19.18 0.80
N HIS A 572 -9.91 -18.57 -0.35
CA HIS A 572 -9.59 -17.13 -0.48
C HIS A 572 -10.73 -16.31 -1.10
N ARG A 573 -11.98 -16.77 -0.98
CA ARG A 573 -13.16 -16.04 -1.48
C ARG A 573 -13.29 -14.64 -0.86
N PRO A 574 -13.76 -13.64 -1.63
CA PRO A 574 -13.90 -12.28 -1.15
C PRO A 574 -15.26 -12.01 -0.47
N GLU A 575 -16.35 -12.61 -0.92
CA GLU A 575 -17.67 -12.39 -0.32
C GLU A 575 -17.94 -13.26 0.90
N PRO A 576 -18.88 -12.82 1.77
CA PRO A 576 -19.49 -13.69 2.77
C PRO A 576 -19.94 -15.00 2.13
N ALA A 577 -19.83 -16.09 2.89
CA ALA A 577 -20.39 -17.34 2.39
C ALA A 577 -21.91 -17.24 2.25
N ALA A 578 -22.43 -17.93 1.25
CA ALA A 578 -23.86 -17.99 1.03
C ALA A 578 -24.54 -18.71 2.21
N GLY A 579 -25.62 -18.13 2.73
CA GLY A 579 -26.53 -18.81 3.65
C GLY A 579 -26.18 -18.75 5.14
N THR A 580 -25.50 -17.70 5.61
CA THR A 580 -25.45 -17.36 7.05
C THR A 580 -26.40 -16.22 7.38
#